data_AF-K1SVR2-F1
#
_entry.id   AF-K1SVR2-F1
#
_cell.length_a   1.000
_cell.length_b   1.000
_cell.length_c   1.000
_cell.angle_alpha   90.00
_cell.angle_beta   90.00
_cell.angle_gamma   90.00
#
_symmetry.space_group_name_H-M   'P 1'
#
loop_
_entity.id
_entity.type
_entity.pdbx_description
1 polymer ?
#
loop_
_entity_poly.entity_id
_entity_poly.type
_entity_poly.pdbx_seq_one_letter_code
_entity_poly.pdbx_strand_id
1 'polypeptide(L)'
;MWINLVTDSLPAIALGLEKEEENIMSRLPRNPKKNLFADGLWWKIIIEGAMLGMFTLLAFSIGNRLYSVEVGRTMAFLTLGILELVHSFNIKSEESIFKIGVLENKYLVGALVLGVILQVIVVVVSPLAQVFSLVPLTGMQWLYTILIAVAPIPIVEIQKAVNGYKFGRVVYAKNN
;
A
#
# COMPACT_ATOMS: atom_id res chain seq x y z
N MET A 1 5.41 9.63 12.11
CA MET A 1 6.77 9.09 12.27
C MET A 1 6.79 7.58 12.26
N TRP A 2 5.99 6.87 13.07
CA TRP A 2 5.95 5.39 13.05
C TRP A 2 5.70 4.81 11.67
N ILE A 3 4.64 5.30 11.01
CA ILE A 3 4.19 4.87 9.68
C ILE A 3 5.36 4.92 8.67
N ASN A 4 5.90 6.11 8.42
CA ASN A 4 7.03 6.29 7.51
C ASN A 4 8.30 5.50 7.88
N LEU A 5 8.52 5.15 9.15
CA LEU A 5 9.72 4.44 9.57
C LEU A 5 9.56 2.92 9.52
N VAL A 6 8.39 2.40 9.91
CA VAL A 6 8.15 0.96 10.02
C VAL A 6 7.35 0.45 8.84
N THR A 7 6.21 1.07 8.53
CA THR A 7 5.31 0.58 7.48
C THR A 7 5.80 0.89 6.07
N ASP A 8 6.60 1.94 5.88
CA ASP A 8 7.22 2.24 4.58
C ASP A 8 8.61 1.62 4.41
N SER A 9 9.47 1.68 5.44
CA SER A 9 10.87 1.20 5.28
C SER A 9 10.95 -0.31 5.09
N LEU A 10 10.10 -1.09 5.76
CA LEU A 10 10.12 -2.56 5.64
C LEU A 10 9.80 -3.00 4.19
N PRO A 11 8.69 -2.55 3.57
CA PRO A 11 8.46 -2.84 2.16
C PRO A 11 9.50 -2.23 1.22
N ALA A 12 10.00 -1.02 1.50
CA ALA A 12 11.03 -0.40 0.65
C ALA A 12 12.31 -1.25 0.58
N ILE A 13 12.77 -1.79 1.72
CA ILE A 13 13.90 -2.72 1.76
C ILE A 13 13.56 -4.02 1.03
N ALA A 14 12.34 -4.55 1.23
CA ALA A 14 11.90 -5.78 0.58
C ALA A 14 11.80 -5.66 -0.96
N LEU A 15 11.37 -4.51 -1.47
CA LEU A 15 11.36 -4.19 -2.91
C LEU A 15 12.79 -4.06 -3.46
N GLY A 16 13.74 -3.56 -2.65
CA GLY A 16 15.15 -3.49 -3.02
C GLY A 16 15.85 -4.85 -3.11
N LEU A 17 15.29 -5.89 -2.49
CA LEU A 17 15.80 -7.28 -2.52
C LEU A 17 15.09 -8.14 -3.58
N GLU A 18 14.30 -7.52 -4.44
CA GLU A 18 13.57 -8.22 -5.49
C GLU A 18 14.52 -8.74 -6.57
N LYS A 19 14.16 -9.90 -7.15
CA LYS A 19 14.93 -10.51 -8.25
C LYS A 19 14.82 -9.65 -9.51
N GLU A 20 15.85 -9.73 -10.35
CA GLU A 20 15.84 -9.02 -11.63
C GLU A 20 14.74 -9.55 -12.55
N GLU A 21 14.13 -8.65 -13.33
CA GLU A 21 13.14 -9.06 -14.34
C GLU A 21 13.81 -9.89 -15.45
N GLU A 22 13.21 -11.02 -15.82
CA GLU A 22 13.78 -11.98 -16.81
C GLU A 22 14.15 -11.35 -18.17
N ASN A 23 13.52 -10.21 -18.52
CA ASN A 23 13.73 -9.52 -19.80
C ASN A 23 14.46 -8.18 -19.67
N ILE A 24 15.14 -7.90 -18.54
CA ILE A 24 15.77 -6.59 -18.29
C ILE A 24 16.84 -6.25 -19.34
N MET A 25 17.64 -7.24 -19.76
CA MET A 25 18.71 -7.07 -20.76
C MET A 25 18.21 -6.91 -22.20
N SER A 26 16.94 -7.25 -22.45
CA SER A 26 16.31 -7.08 -23.77
C SER A 26 15.65 -5.70 -23.95
N ARG A 27 15.66 -4.86 -22.91
CA ARG A 27 15.11 -3.50 -22.94
C ARG A 27 16.14 -2.50 -23.44
N LEU A 28 15.67 -1.48 -24.15
CA LEU A 28 16.53 -0.37 -24.58
C LEU A 28 17.03 0.42 -23.35
N PRO A 29 18.28 0.95 -23.39
CA PRO A 29 18.80 1.81 -22.35
C PRO A 29 17.87 3.00 -22.08
N ARG A 30 17.65 3.31 -20.80
CA ARG A 30 16.82 4.45 -20.39
C ARG A 30 17.43 5.76 -20.88
N ASN A 31 16.60 6.63 -21.47
CA ASN A 31 17.04 7.94 -21.93
C ASN A 31 17.45 8.84 -20.73
N PRO A 32 18.69 9.34 -20.66
CA PRO A 32 19.17 10.16 -19.54
C PRO A 32 18.49 11.52 -19.44
N LYS A 33 17.87 12.02 -20.51
CA LYS A 33 17.10 13.27 -20.51
C LYS A 33 15.66 13.10 -20.01
N LYS A 34 15.23 11.87 -19.73
CA LYS A 34 13.87 11.56 -19.28
C LYS A 34 13.76 11.72 -17.77
N ASN A 35 12.85 12.59 -17.33
CA ASN A 35 12.56 12.81 -15.91
C ASN A 35 12.07 11.54 -15.24
N LEU A 36 12.33 11.41 -13.92
CA LEU A 36 11.87 10.28 -13.10
C LEU A 36 10.33 10.11 -13.17
N PHE A 37 9.60 11.22 -13.25
CA PHE A 37 8.14 11.25 -13.29
C PHE A 37 7.53 11.17 -14.70
N ALA A 38 8.32 10.84 -15.72
CA ALA A 38 7.80 10.65 -17.06
C ALA A 38 6.84 9.45 -17.14
N ASP A 39 6.15 9.29 -18.27
CA ASP A 39 5.24 8.17 -18.56
C ASP A 39 4.00 8.06 -17.65
N GLY A 40 3.53 9.18 -17.10
CA GLY A 40 2.31 9.20 -16.31
C GLY A 40 2.48 8.72 -14.86
N LEU A 41 3.71 8.49 -14.38
CA LEU A 41 3.99 8.15 -12.99
C LEU A 41 3.43 9.20 -12.02
N TRP A 42 3.53 10.49 -12.37
CA TRP A 42 2.96 11.57 -11.57
C TRP A 42 1.45 11.40 -11.33
N TRP A 43 0.72 10.98 -12.36
CA TRP A 43 -0.73 10.78 -12.27
C TRP A 43 -1.08 9.57 -11.40
N LYS A 44 -0.29 8.50 -11.48
CA LYS A 44 -0.45 7.32 -10.61
C LYS A 44 -0.26 7.68 -9.14
N ILE A 45 0.83 8.39 -8.81
CA ILE A 45 1.12 8.82 -7.43
C ILE A 45 -0.03 9.66 -6.86
N ILE A 46 -0.57 10.61 -7.64
CA ILE A 46 -1.72 11.43 -7.19
C ILE A 46 -2.96 10.57 -6.94
N ILE A 47 -3.31 9.67 -7.86
CA ILE A 47 -4.51 8.83 -7.73
C ILE A 47 -4.39 7.91 -6.52
N GLU A 48 -3.27 7.21 -6.40
CA GLU A 48 -3.06 6.25 -5.31
C GLU A 48 -2.97 6.97 -3.97
N GLY A 49 -2.24 8.09 -3.88
CA GLY A 49 -2.19 8.91 -2.67
C GLY A 49 -3.56 9.46 -2.27
N ALA A 50 -4.36 9.94 -3.23
CA ALA A 50 -5.72 10.40 -2.98
C ALA A 50 -6.63 9.26 -2.51
N MET A 51 -6.47 8.06 -3.08
CA MET A 51 -7.20 6.87 -2.67
C MET A 51 -6.85 6.48 -1.23
N LEU A 52 -5.56 6.34 -0.88
CA LEU A 52 -5.14 6.02 0.48
C LEU A 52 -5.67 7.06 1.48
N GLY A 53 -5.52 8.35 1.15
CA GLY A 53 -6.06 9.45 1.96
C GLY A 53 -7.58 9.37 2.15
N MET A 54 -8.33 9.03 1.09
CA MET A 54 -9.78 8.88 1.15
C MET A 54 -10.20 7.76 2.10
N PHE A 55 -9.57 6.59 2.02
CA PHE A 55 -9.88 5.46 2.91
C PHE A 55 -9.49 5.75 4.36
N THR A 56 -8.35 6.41 4.60
CA THR A 56 -7.94 6.85 5.94
C THR A 56 -8.90 7.86 6.53
N LEU A 57 -9.36 8.85 5.75
CA LEU A 57 -10.36 9.82 6.18
C LEU A 57 -11.71 9.16 6.45
N LEU A 58 -12.09 8.15 5.66
CA LEU A 58 -13.30 7.38 5.87
C LEU A 58 -13.24 6.59 7.19
N ALA A 59 -12.11 5.95 7.51
CA ALA A 59 -11.89 5.29 8.80
C ALA A 59 -11.99 6.28 9.97
N PHE A 60 -11.33 7.44 9.86
CA PHE A 60 -11.43 8.50 10.85
C PHE A 60 -12.87 8.98 11.04
N SER A 61 -13.57 9.26 9.95
CA SER A 61 -14.93 9.78 9.96
C SER A 61 -15.92 8.81 10.62
N ILE A 62 -15.82 7.52 10.29
CA ILE A 62 -16.65 6.47 10.91
C ILE A 62 -16.35 6.36 12.41
N GLY A 63 -15.07 6.28 12.79
CA GLY A 63 -14.67 6.17 14.19
C GLY A 63 -15.08 7.39 15.02
N ASN A 64 -14.92 8.59 14.47
CA ASN A 64 -15.29 9.84 15.11
C ASN A 64 -16.81 9.98 15.27
N ARG A 65 -17.58 9.60 14.24
CA ARG A 65 -19.05 9.77 14.25
C ARG A 65 -19.75 8.75 15.14
N LEU A 66 -19.25 7.51 15.21
CA LEU A 66 -19.88 6.43 15.96
C LEU A 66 -19.37 6.33 17.41
N TYR A 67 -18.17 6.83 17.70
CA TYR A 67 -17.52 6.67 19.00
C TYR A 67 -16.94 8.00 19.50
N SER A 68 -15.68 8.30 19.18
CA SER A 68 -14.99 9.50 19.65
C SER A 68 -13.84 9.88 18.72
N VAL A 69 -13.32 11.10 18.90
CA VAL A 69 -12.19 11.62 18.11
C VAL A 69 -10.95 10.73 18.28
N GLU A 70 -10.69 10.23 19.49
CA GLU A 70 -9.55 9.37 19.82
C GLU A 70 -9.64 8.01 19.12
N VAL A 71 -10.83 7.41 19.10
CA VAL A 71 -11.11 6.18 18.36
C VAL A 71 -10.92 6.41 16.87
N GLY A 72 -11.47 7.52 16.35
CA GLY A 72 -11.28 7.92 14.94
C GLY A 72 -9.81 8.04 14.56
N ARG A 73 -8.98 8.70 15.40
CA ARG A 73 -7.53 8.83 15.17
C ARG A 73 -6.83 7.47 15.14
N THR A 74 -7.18 6.58 16.06
CA THR A 74 -6.58 5.24 16.14
C THR A 74 -6.98 4.39 14.93
N MET A 75 -8.24 4.43 14.51
CA MET A 75 -8.71 3.76 13.30
C MET A 75 -7.98 4.29 12.06
N ALA A 76 -7.84 5.61 11.93
CA ALA A 76 -7.11 6.22 10.81
C ALA A 76 -5.64 5.79 10.76
N PHE A 77 -4.96 5.76 11.92
CA PHE A 77 -3.58 5.32 12.04
C PHE A 77 -3.39 3.87 11.61
N LEU A 78 -4.26 2.97 12.08
CA LEU A 78 -4.23 1.55 11.71
C LEU A 78 -4.53 1.36 10.22
N THR A 79 -5.59 1.99 9.72
CA THR A 79 -5.99 1.91 8.31
C THR A 79 -4.85 2.40 7.41
N LEU A 80 -4.26 3.57 7.68
CA LEU A 80 -3.16 4.10 6.86
C LEU A 80 -1.95 3.16 6.84
N GLY A 81 -1.52 2.65 8.00
CA GLY A 81 -0.38 1.73 8.06
C GLY A 81 -0.60 0.42 7.31
N ILE A 82 -1.81 -0.16 7.39
CA ILE A 82 -2.14 -1.37 6.62
C ILE A 82 -2.23 -1.05 5.13
N LEU A 83 -2.78 0.11 4.77
CA LEU A 83 -2.91 0.56 3.40
C LEU A 83 -1.56 0.74 2.70
N GLU A 84 -0.55 1.30 3.37
CA GLU A 84 0.81 1.40 2.83
C GLU A 84 1.47 0.03 2.63
N LEU A 85 1.31 -0.87 3.62
CA LEU A 85 1.80 -2.26 3.49
C LEU A 85 1.19 -2.96 2.29
N VAL A 86 -0.11 -2.81 2.06
CA VAL A 86 -0.80 -3.36 0.88
C VAL A 86 -0.36 -2.65 -0.40
N HIS A 87 -0.22 -1.32 -0.37
CA HIS A 87 0.19 -0.51 -1.51
C HIS A 87 1.57 -0.90 -2.04
N SER A 88 2.47 -1.37 -1.18
CA SER A 88 3.77 -1.88 -1.62
C SER A 88 3.69 -3.04 -2.63
N PHE A 89 2.67 -3.90 -2.52
CA PHE A 89 2.41 -4.96 -3.51
C PHE A 89 1.86 -4.40 -4.82
N ASN A 90 1.16 -3.28 -4.76
CA ASN A 90 0.69 -2.60 -5.96
C ASN A 90 1.83 -1.93 -6.71
N ILE A 91 2.80 -1.35 -6.01
CA ILE A 91 4.00 -0.73 -6.59
C ILE A 91 4.92 -1.79 -7.22
N LYS A 92 4.99 -3.01 -6.65
CA LYS A 92 5.85 -4.12 -7.14
C LYS A 92 5.74 -4.31 -8.66
N SER A 93 4.52 -4.27 -9.19
CA SER A 93 4.30 -4.52 -10.61
C SER A 93 3.03 -3.90 -11.14
N GLU A 94 3.09 -3.48 -12.39
CA GLU A 94 1.96 -3.02 -13.20
C GLU A 94 1.00 -4.17 -13.58
N GLU A 95 1.45 -5.43 -13.47
CA GLU A 95 0.59 -6.60 -13.68
C GLU A 95 -0.25 -6.89 -12.41
N SER A 96 -1.38 -7.59 -12.60
CA SER A 96 -2.29 -7.97 -11.51
C SER A 96 -1.57 -8.83 -10.46
N ILE A 97 -1.84 -8.55 -9.17
CA ILE A 97 -1.25 -9.28 -8.04
C ILE A 97 -1.58 -10.79 -8.13
N PHE A 98 -2.75 -11.15 -8.69
CA PHE A 98 -3.16 -12.55 -8.87
C PHE A 98 -2.42 -13.27 -9.99
N LYS A 99 -1.91 -12.54 -10.98
CA LYS A 99 -1.22 -13.11 -12.14
C LYS A 99 0.26 -13.38 -11.87
N ILE A 100 0.89 -12.51 -11.09
CA ILE A 100 2.30 -12.62 -10.67
C ILE A 100 2.44 -13.57 -9.48
N GLY A 101 1.40 -13.65 -8.64
CA GLY A 101 1.41 -14.43 -7.41
C GLY A 101 1.94 -13.61 -6.23
N VAL A 102 1.10 -13.46 -5.22
CA VAL A 102 1.39 -12.66 -4.00
C VAL A 102 2.60 -13.20 -3.22
N LEU A 103 2.91 -14.50 -3.38
CA LEU A 103 3.94 -15.22 -2.63
C LEU A 103 5.30 -15.30 -3.31
N GLU A 104 5.44 -14.70 -4.50
CA GLU A 104 6.67 -14.82 -5.28
C GLU A 104 7.84 -14.04 -4.61
N ASN A 105 7.57 -12.85 -4.07
CA ASN A 105 8.54 -12.10 -3.26
C ASN A 105 8.31 -12.40 -1.76
N LYS A 106 9.03 -13.41 -1.26
CA LYS A 106 8.97 -13.82 0.16
C LYS A 106 9.37 -12.70 1.12
N TYR A 107 10.25 -11.79 0.70
CA TYR A 107 10.65 -10.64 1.52
C TYR A 107 9.52 -9.63 1.66
N LEU A 108 8.79 -9.35 0.58
CA LEU A 108 7.65 -8.43 0.60
C LEU A 108 6.49 -8.99 1.44
N VAL A 109 6.23 -10.30 1.34
CA VAL A 109 5.28 -10.98 2.23
C VAL A 109 5.73 -10.93 3.68
N GLY A 110 7.03 -11.15 3.94
CA GLY A 110 7.61 -11.01 5.27
C GLY A 110 7.44 -9.60 5.84
N ALA A 111 7.68 -8.57 5.04
CA ALA A 111 7.48 -7.17 5.40
C ALA A 111 6.02 -6.87 5.72
N LEU A 112 5.07 -7.40 4.95
CA LEU A 112 3.63 -7.26 5.23
C LEU A 112 3.24 -7.92 6.56
N VAL A 113 3.62 -9.19 6.76
CA VAL A 113 3.26 -9.93 7.97
C VAL A 113 3.88 -9.27 9.20
N LEU A 114 5.17 -8.93 9.13
CA LEU A 114 5.86 -8.23 10.21
C LEU A 114 5.24 -6.85 10.47
N GLY A 115 4.96 -6.08 9.42
CA GLY A 115 4.34 -4.77 9.51
C GLY A 115 2.97 -4.82 10.19
N VAL A 116 2.11 -5.76 9.80
CA VAL A 116 0.78 -5.96 10.42
C VAL A 116 0.92 -6.34 11.90
N ILE A 117 1.83 -7.26 12.24
CA ILE A 117 2.08 -7.66 13.63
C ILE A 117 2.52 -6.45 14.47
N LEU A 118 3.49 -5.68 13.97
CA LEU A 118 3.98 -4.48 14.64
C LEU A 118 2.88 -3.43 14.81
N GLN A 119 2.02 -3.28 13.81
CA GLN A 119 0.88 -2.36 13.85
C GLN A 119 -0.14 -2.75 14.94
N VAL A 120 -0.43 -4.04 15.09
CA VAL A 120 -1.29 -4.56 16.16
C VAL A 120 -0.63 -4.38 17.54
N ILE A 121 0.67 -4.68 17.66
CA ILE A 121 1.41 -4.54 18.91
C ILE A 121 1.38 -3.11 19.43
N VAL A 122 1.59 -2.11 18.55
CA VAL A 122 1.60 -0.70 18.95
C VAL A 122 0.26 -0.24 19.51
N VAL A 123 -0.86 -0.78 19.03
CA VAL A 123 -2.20 -0.42 19.54
C VAL A 123 -2.57 -1.18 20.82
N VAL A 124 -2.15 -2.44 20.95
CA VAL A 124 -2.55 -3.29 22.08
C VAL A 124 -1.66 -3.08 23.32
N VAL A 125 -0.38 -2.79 23.12
CA VAL A 125 0.58 -2.62 24.22
C VAL A 125 0.47 -1.21 24.79
N SER A 126 -0.13 -1.09 25.98
CA SER A 126 -0.48 0.21 26.60
C SER A 126 0.67 1.23 26.66
N PRO A 127 1.92 0.87 27.03
CA PRO A 127 3.04 1.81 26.99
C PRO A 127 3.34 2.38 25.59
N LEU A 128 3.23 1.55 24.54
CA LEU A 128 3.44 1.98 23.16
C LEU A 128 2.27 2.83 22.68
N ALA A 129 1.04 2.41 22.96
CA ALA A 129 -0.17 3.13 22.60
C ALA A 129 -0.16 4.56 23.15
N GLN A 130 0.29 4.75 24.40
CA GLN A 130 0.41 6.08 25.02
C GLN A 130 1.39 7.00 24.29
N VAL A 131 2.55 6.48 23.86
CA VAL A 131 3.55 7.25 23.08
C VAL A 131 2.95 7.77 21.77
N PHE A 132 2.07 6.99 21.14
CA PHE A 132 1.39 7.36 19.90
C PHE A 132 0.00 7.97 20.11
N SER A 133 -0.42 8.21 21.35
CA SER A 133 -1.76 8.72 21.71
C SER A 133 -2.91 7.88 21.10
N LEU A 134 -2.75 6.55 21.14
CA LEU A 134 -3.71 5.57 20.63
C LEU A 134 -4.58 5.03 21.76
N VAL A 135 -5.82 4.69 21.43
CA VAL A 135 -6.78 4.09 22.36
C VAL A 135 -7.04 2.63 21.99
N PRO A 136 -7.25 1.73 22.97
CA PRO A 136 -7.58 0.35 22.66
C PRO A 136 -8.91 0.28 21.90
N LEU A 137 -8.91 -0.45 20.79
CA LEU A 137 -10.10 -0.63 19.96
C LEU A 137 -10.92 -1.83 20.42
N THR A 138 -12.25 -1.69 20.36
CA THR A 138 -13.19 -2.79 20.54
C THR A 138 -13.25 -3.69 19.31
N GLY A 139 -13.80 -4.90 19.42
CA GLY A 139 -13.89 -5.85 18.30
C GLY A 139 -14.61 -5.29 17.07
N MET A 140 -15.66 -4.49 17.26
CA MET A 140 -16.37 -3.83 16.16
C MET A 140 -15.54 -2.76 15.46
N GLN A 141 -14.75 -1.99 16.22
CA GLN A 141 -13.86 -0.96 15.66
C GLN A 141 -12.73 -1.59 14.86
N TRP A 142 -12.18 -2.71 15.34
CA TRP A 142 -11.23 -3.53 14.58
C TRP A 142 -11.83 -4.03 13.27
N LEU A 143 -13.06 -4.56 13.31
CA LEU A 143 -13.75 -5.05 12.11
C LEU A 143 -13.90 -3.93 11.06
N TYR A 144 -14.37 -2.74 11.46
CA TYR A 144 -14.47 -1.61 10.53
C TYR A 144 -13.11 -1.22 9.96
N THR A 145 -12.07 -1.15 10.81
CA THR A 145 -10.71 -0.79 10.39
C THR A 145 -10.16 -1.75 9.33
N ILE A 146 -10.33 -3.07 9.56
CA ILE A 146 -9.86 -4.11 8.63
C ILE A 146 -10.65 -4.07 7.32
N LEU A 147 -11.98 -3.94 7.37
CA LEU A 147 -12.81 -3.85 6.17
C LEU A 147 -12.41 -2.67 5.29
N ILE A 148 -12.17 -1.51 5.90
CA ILE A 148 -11.76 -0.30 5.19
C ILE A 148 -10.33 -0.45 4.64
N ALA A 149 -9.41 -1.06 5.39
CA ALA A 149 -8.03 -1.24 4.96
C ALA A 149 -7.89 -2.27 3.82
N VAL A 150 -8.78 -3.25 3.74
CA VAL A 150 -8.80 -4.27 2.67
C VAL A 150 -9.56 -3.78 1.42
N ALA A 151 -10.47 -2.83 1.56
CA ALA A 151 -11.31 -2.33 0.48
C ALA A 151 -10.57 -1.83 -0.78
N PRO A 152 -9.34 -1.29 -0.72
CA PRO A 152 -8.63 -0.85 -1.93
C PRO A 152 -8.07 -1.98 -2.77
N ILE A 153 -7.88 -3.18 -2.20
CA ILE A 153 -7.36 -4.34 -2.94
C ILE A 153 -8.21 -4.65 -4.18
N PRO A 154 -9.54 -4.87 -4.08
CA PRO A 154 -10.35 -5.11 -5.26
C PRO A 154 -10.38 -3.92 -6.21
N ILE A 155 -10.31 -2.68 -5.72
CA ILE A 155 -10.33 -1.48 -6.56
C ILE A 155 -9.06 -1.43 -7.43
N VAL A 156 -7.89 -1.63 -6.83
CA VAL A 156 -6.63 -1.60 -7.57
C VAL A 156 -6.53 -2.79 -8.53
N GLU A 157 -7.02 -3.97 -8.15
CA GLU A 157 -7.04 -5.11 -9.06
C GLU A 157 -7.96 -4.89 -10.26
N ILE A 158 -9.15 -4.28 -10.06
CA ILE A 158 -10.02 -3.87 -11.16
C ILE A 158 -9.32 -2.80 -12.02
N GLN A 159 -8.67 -1.82 -11.42
CA GLN A 159 -7.92 -0.79 -12.13
C GLN A 159 -6.81 -1.41 -13.00
N LYS A 160 -6.04 -2.36 -12.47
CA LYS A 160 -5.01 -3.11 -13.20
C LYS A 160 -5.60 -3.95 -14.32
N ALA A 161 -6.73 -4.63 -14.09
CA ALA A 161 -7.42 -5.39 -15.13
C ALA A 161 -7.92 -4.49 -16.28
N VAL A 162 -8.52 -3.35 -15.95
CA VAL A 162 -8.98 -2.35 -16.94
C VAL A 162 -7.80 -1.72 -17.67
N ASN A 163 -6.70 -1.38 -16.97
CA ASN A 163 -5.52 -0.82 -17.60
C ASN A 163 -4.82 -1.84 -18.51
N GLY A 164 -4.73 -3.12 -18.11
CA GLY A 164 -4.24 -4.19 -18.97
C GLY A 164 -5.13 -4.41 -20.21
N TYR A 165 -6.42 -4.11 -20.11
CA TYR A 165 -7.39 -4.20 -21.22
C TYR A 165 -7.39 -2.95 -22.14
N LYS A 166 -7.32 -1.74 -21.58
CA LYS A 166 -7.34 -0.45 -22.33
C LYS A 166 -5.97 -0.08 -22.91
N PHE A 167 -4.90 -0.34 -22.16
CA PHE A 167 -3.52 -0.21 -22.60
C PHE A 167 -2.98 -1.61 -22.85
N GLY A 168 -3.50 -2.26 -23.89
CA GLY A 168 -2.88 -3.48 -24.41
C GLY A 168 -1.40 -3.21 -24.68
N ARG A 169 -0.54 -3.69 -23.78
CA ARG A 169 0.93 -3.57 -23.84
C ARG A 169 1.42 -2.18 -24.28
N VAL A 170 1.48 -1.23 -23.36
CA VAL A 170 2.33 -0.06 -23.58
C VAL A 170 3.22 0.16 -22.37
N VAL A 171 4.43 -0.44 -22.41
CA VAL A 171 5.59 0.24 -21.83
C VAL A 171 6.80 0.20 -22.78
N TYR A 172 6.93 -0.77 -23.70
CA TYR A 172 7.84 -0.62 -24.84
C TYR A 172 7.23 -1.26 -26.08
N ALA A 173 6.51 -0.46 -26.86
CA ALA A 173 6.15 -0.84 -28.22
C ALA A 173 7.44 -1.16 -28.97
N LYS A 174 7.55 -2.42 -29.42
CA LYS A 174 8.44 -2.80 -30.49
C LYS A 174 8.00 -2.02 -31.72
N ASN A 175 8.60 -0.85 -31.96
CA ASN A 175 8.51 -0.23 -33.27
C ASN A 175 9.35 -1.10 -34.21
N ASN A 176 8.68 -1.71 -35.19
CA ASN A 176 9.29 -2.35 -36.34
C ASN A 176 10.24 -1.40 -37.07
#